data_AF-A0A2N9XS44-F1
#
_entry.id   AF-A0A2N9XS44-F1
#
_cell.length_a   1.000
_cell.length_b   1.000
_cell.length_c   1.000
_cell.angle_alpha   90.00
_cell.angle_beta   90.00
_cell.angle_gamma   90.00
#
_symmetry.space_group_name_H-M   'P 1'
#
loop_
_entity.id
_entity.type
_entity.pdbx_description
1 polymer ?
#
loop_
_entity_poly.entity_id
_entity_poly.type
_entity_poly.pdbx_seq_one_letter_code
_entity_poly.pdbx_strand_id
1 'polypeptide(L)'
;MANKIDIRCILHDHLHSLVNTDGKRNIWDLLSFFLAPLLCALLFPLNGWSINDDVLSTFVNMGSIFTALLISVLVMIFDQCQKLTDKLKSLPVDYDYAYRKSLDDRRKLMRQLFANISYAIVVSIFLLVFSLLQQFFDQGSTHWFSIWVAKPACVFLAINLLLTALMIIKRTYICLTVS
;
A
#
# COMPACT_ATOMS: atom_id res chain seq x y z
N MET A 1 -4.47 13.93 -21.29
CA MET A 1 -4.72 12.46 -21.17
C MET A 1 -4.03 11.83 -19.96
N ALA A 2 -2.90 12.38 -19.47
CA ALA A 2 -2.22 11.92 -18.24
C ALA A 2 -3.09 11.92 -16.96
N ASN A 3 -4.16 12.72 -16.92
CA ASN A 3 -5.09 12.77 -15.77
C ASN A 3 -5.93 11.48 -15.59
N LYS A 4 -5.94 10.56 -16.58
CA LYS A 4 -6.66 9.27 -16.47
C LYS A 4 -5.88 8.19 -15.73
N ILE A 5 -4.55 8.33 -15.64
CA ILE A 5 -3.65 7.43 -14.90
C ILE A 5 -2.91 8.26 -13.84
N ASP A 6 -3.62 9.18 -13.18
CA ASP A 6 -3.01 9.95 -12.10
C ASP A 6 -3.07 9.15 -10.78
N ILE A 7 -1.98 8.41 -10.53
CA ILE A 7 -1.78 7.63 -9.31
C ILE A 7 -1.31 8.55 -8.16
N ARG A 8 -0.96 9.82 -8.43
CA ARG A 8 -0.48 10.76 -7.40
C ARG A 8 -1.55 11.04 -6.35
N CYS A 9 -2.83 11.00 -6.72
CA CYS A 9 -3.93 11.08 -5.78
C CYS A 9 -3.89 9.92 -4.77
N ILE A 10 -3.62 8.69 -5.24
CA ILE A 10 -3.52 7.50 -4.38
C ILE A 10 -2.28 7.60 -3.47
N LEU A 11 -1.15 8.06 -4.01
CA LEU A 11 0.08 8.24 -3.25
C LEU A 11 -0.10 9.32 -2.18
N HIS A 12 -0.71 10.45 -2.54
CA HIS A 12 -1.04 11.53 -1.62
C HIS A 12 -2.00 11.08 -0.54
N ASP A 13 -3.05 10.34 -0.89
CA ASP A 13 -4.05 9.86 0.07
C ASP A 13 -3.48 8.79 1.00
N HIS A 14 -2.56 7.93 0.52
CA HIS A 14 -1.81 7.01 1.37
C HIS A 14 -0.91 7.76 2.34
N LEU A 15 -0.13 8.73 1.85
CA LEU A 15 0.73 9.57 2.70
C LEU A 15 -0.07 10.40 3.71
N HIS A 16 -1.26 10.84 3.33
CA HIS A 16 -2.18 11.55 4.22
C HIS A 16 -2.79 10.60 5.27
N SER A 17 -3.04 9.34 4.91
CA SER A 17 -3.53 8.33 5.85
C SER A 17 -2.50 8.01 6.93
N LEU A 18 -1.19 8.11 6.64
CA LEU A 18 -0.11 7.91 7.61
C LEU A 18 -0.12 8.94 8.76
N VAL A 19 -0.89 10.02 8.64
CA VAL A 19 -1.08 10.98 9.73
C VAL A 19 -2.04 10.37 10.77
N ASN A 20 -1.61 10.33 12.04
CA ASN A 20 -2.41 9.80 13.13
C ASN A 20 -3.77 10.51 13.27
N THR A 21 -4.75 9.80 13.81
CA THR A 21 -6.12 10.27 14.07
C THR A 21 -6.18 11.59 14.87
N ASP A 22 -5.11 11.93 15.61
CA ASP A 22 -4.96 13.15 16.38
C ASP A 22 -4.47 14.38 15.58
N GLY A 23 -4.26 14.26 14.27
CA GLY A 23 -3.79 15.35 13.40
C GLY A 23 -2.29 15.68 13.52
N LYS A 24 -1.56 15.00 14.41
CA LYS A 24 -0.10 15.15 14.55
C LYS A 24 0.62 14.20 13.59
N ARG A 25 1.44 14.76 12.69
CA ARG A 25 2.32 13.99 11.80
C ARG A 25 3.42 13.36 12.63
N ASN A 26 3.36 12.05 12.85
CA ASN A 26 4.49 11.34 13.43
C ASN A 26 5.49 11.03 12.32
N ILE A 27 6.44 11.95 12.13
CA ILE A 27 7.47 11.85 11.09
C ILE A 27 8.27 10.55 11.25
N TRP A 28 8.37 10.01 12.46
CA TRP A 28 9.00 8.72 12.74
C TRP A 28 8.31 7.52 12.10
N ASP A 29 6.98 7.52 11.98
CA ASP A 29 6.24 6.44 11.32
C ASP A 29 6.46 6.49 9.80
N LEU A 30 6.45 7.69 9.22
CA LEU A 30 6.78 7.93 7.81
C LEU A 30 8.23 7.56 7.51
N LEU A 31 9.16 7.96 8.39
CA LEU A 31 10.57 7.66 8.28
C LEU A 31 10.79 6.16 8.34
N SER A 32 10.18 5.43 9.27
CA SER A 32 10.30 3.97 9.34
C SER A 32 9.84 3.28 8.06
N PHE A 33 8.74 3.77 7.47
CA PHE A 33 8.15 3.18 6.26
C PHE A 33 8.98 3.40 4.99
N PHE A 34 9.75 4.47 4.90
CA PHE A 34 10.63 4.75 3.76
C PHE A 34 12.09 4.37 4.02
N LEU A 35 12.59 4.63 5.23
CA LEU A 35 13.97 4.37 5.62
C LEU A 35 14.24 2.87 5.74
N ALA A 36 13.32 2.06 6.28
CA ALA A 36 13.55 0.62 6.42
C ALA A 36 13.66 -0.10 5.06
N PRO A 37 12.74 0.11 4.08
CA PRO A 37 12.92 -0.47 2.74
C PRO A 37 14.14 0.09 2.01
N LEU A 38 14.47 1.37 2.20
CA LEU A 38 15.61 2.01 1.55
C LEU A 38 16.95 1.49 2.08
N LEU A 39 17.09 1.31 3.40
CA LEU A 39 18.28 0.71 4.00
C LEU A 39 18.47 -0.73 3.53
N CYS A 40 17.41 -1.55 3.53
CA CYS A 40 17.48 -2.92 3.02
C CYS A 40 17.84 -2.98 1.52
N ALA A 41 17.30 -2.07 0.72
CA ALA A 41 17.59 -1.98 -0.70
C ALA A 41 19.04 -1.56 -0.97
N LEU A 42 19.60 -0.64 -0.18
CA LEU A 42 21.00 -0.20 -0.30
C LEU A 42 22.01 -1.22 0.22
N LEU A 43 21.66 -2.01 1.25
CA LEU A 43 22.53 -3.07 1.78
C LEU A 43 22.63 -4.28 0.84
N PHE A 44 21.62 -4.50 0.00
CA PHE A 44 21.58 -5.63 -0.93
C PHE A 44 22.75 -5.67 -1.94
N PRO A 45 23.05 -4.59 -2.69
CA PRO A 45 24.20 -4.58 -3.60
C PRO A 45 25.55 -4.55 -2.88
N LEU A 46 25.62 -3.99 -1.66
CA LEU A 46 26.86 -3.94 -0.87
C LEU A 46 27.32 -5.31 -0.38
N ASN A 47 26.39 -6.23 -0.10
CA ASN A 47 26.71 -7.59 0.33
C ASN A 47 26.96 -8.56 -0.85
N GLY A 48 26.91 -8.08 -2.10
CA GLY A 48 27.11 -8.91 -3.29
C GLY A 48 26.01 -9.96 -3.53
N TRP A 49 24.84 -9.80 -2.91
CA TRP A 49 23.72 -10.74 -3.09
C TRP A 49 23.06 -10.54 -4.46
N SER A 50 23.15 -11.55 -5.31
CA SER A 50 22.45 -11.59 -6.59
C SER A 50 21.03 -12.16 -6.41
N ILE A 51 20.02 -11.42 -6.88
CA ILE A 51 18.68 -11.97 -7.06
C ILE A 51 18.74 -12.97 -8.22
N ASN A 52 18.56 -14.26 -7.91
CA ASN A 52 18.44 -15.32 -8.90
C ASN A 52 17.00 -15.38 -9.47
N ASP A 53 16.82 -16.05 -10.60
CA ASP A 53 15.54 -16.24 -11.28
C ASP A 53 14.46 -16.87 -10.38
N ASP A 54 14.84 -17.76 -9.45
CA ASP A 54 13.92 -18.36 -8.48
C ASP A 54 13.31 -17.31 -7.53
N VAL A 55 14.13 -16.37 -7.06
CA VAL A 55 13.68 -15.29 -6.16
C VAL A 55 12.79 -14.32 -6.93
N LEU A 56 13.14 -14.03 -8.18
CA LEU A 56 12.35 -13.19 -9.07
C LEU A 56 10.97 -13.80 -9.33
N SER A 57 10.93 -15.10 -9.64
CA SER A 57 9.67 -15.85 -9.83
C SER A 57 8.81 -15.83 -8.57
N THR A 58 9.44 -15.89 -7.39
CA THR A 58 8.77 -15.79 -6.10
C THR A 58 8.15 -14.41 -5.89
N PHE A 59 8.84 -13.32 -6.26
CA PHE A 59 8.28 -11.97 -6.20
C PHE A 59 7.10 -11.78 -7.17
N VAL A 60 7.17 -12.35 -8.37
CA VAL A 60 6.06 -12.33 -9.34
C VAL A 60 4.85 -13.10 -8.80
N ASN A 61 5.08 -14.29 -8.25
CA ASN A 61 4.02 -15.11 -7.64
C ASN A 61 3.38 -14.41 -6.44
N MET A 62 4.20 -13.86 -5.54
CA MET A 62 3.71 -13.10 -4.40
C MET A 62 2.93 -11.86 -4.86
N GLY A 63 3.49 -11.06 -5.78
CA GLY A 63 2.86 -9.84 -6.29
C GLY A 63 1.49 -10.11 -6.93
N SER A 64 1.36 -11.19 -7.71
CA SER A 64 0.09 -11.55 -8.34
C SER A 64 -0.98 -11.98 -7.32
N ILE A 65 -0.62 -12.83 -6.35
CA ILE A 65 -1.51 -13.27 -5.28
C ILE A 65 -1.95 -12.07 -4.42
N PHE A 66 -1.01 -11.23 -3.98
CA PHE A 66 -1.33 -10.05 -3.19
C PHE A 66 -2.23 -9.09 -3.96
N THR A 67 -1.99 -8.85 -5.25
CA THR A 67 -2.85 -8.00 -6.07
C THR A 67 -4.29 -8.53 -6.11
N ALA A 68 -4.47 -9.83 -6.36
CA ALA A 68 -5.80 -10.45 -6.42
C ALA A 68 -6.54 -10.38 -5.06
N LEU A 69 -5.83 -10.69 -3.97
CA LEU A 69 -6.39 -10.60 -2.61
C LEU A 69 -6.75 -9.16 -2.24
N LEU A 70 -5.85 -8.20 -2.50
CA LEU A 70 -6.07 -6.80 -2.16
C LEU A 70 -7.22 -6.19 -2.96
N ILE A 71 -7.38 -6.52 -4.25
CA ILE A 71 -8.55 -6.09 -5.04
C ILE A 71 -9.84 -6.63 -4.42
N SER A 72 -9.85 -7.90 -4.01
CA SER A 72 -11.02 -8.53 -3.39
C SER A 72 -11.41 -7.83 -2.08
N VAL A 73 -10.41 -7.53 -1.24
CA VAL A 73 -10.61 -6.78 0.01
C VAL A 73 -11.01 -5.32 -0.27
N LEU A 74 -10.43 -4.67 -1.29
CA LEU A 74 -10.75 -3.29 -1.67
C LEU A 74 -12.24 -3.15 -2.02
N VAL A 75 -12.77 -4.07 -2.82
CA VAL A 75 -14.19 -4.10 -3.19
C VAL A 75 -15.07 -4.32 -1.97
N MET A 76 -14.68 -5.20 -1.05
CA MET A 76 -15.41 -5.40 0.21
C MET A 76 -15.45 -4.14 1.07
N ILE A 77 -14.31 -3.46 1.26
CA ILE A 77 -14.25 -2.21 2.02
C ILE A 77 -15.05 -1.09 1.34
N PHE A 78 -15.06 -1.05 0.00
CA PHE A 78 -15.88 -0.13 -0.76
C PHE A 78 -17.38 -0.33 -0.48
N ASP A 79 -17.88 -1.56 -0.55
CA ASP A 79 -19.28 -1.89 -0.24
C ASP A 79 -19.65 -1.52 1.21
N GLN A 80 -18.77 -1.82 2.17
CA GLN A 80 -18.97 -1.43 3.57
C GLN A 80 -19.00 0.09 3.76
N CYS A 81 -18.12 0.82 3.07
CA CYS A 81 -18.07 2.28 3.11
C CYS A 81 -19.33 2.90 2.51
N GLN A 82 -19.86 2.32 1.43
CA GLN A 82 -21.11 2.77 0.81
C GLN A 82 -22.29 2.55 1.76
N LYS A 83 -22.44 1.34 2.32
CA LYS A 83 -23.47 1.03 3.32
C LYS A 83 -23.44 1.96 4.52
N LEU A 84 -22.26 2.31 5.02
CA LEU A 84 -22.10 3.23 6.14
C LEU A 84 -22.47 4.67 5.76
N THR A 85 -22.13 5.08 4.53
CA THR A 85 -22.50 6.39 3.98
C THR A 85 -24.02 6.52 3.82
N ASP A 86 -24.68 5.47 3.34
CA ASP A 86 -26.13 5.46 3.15
C ASP A 86 -26.85 5.48 4.50
N LYS A 87 -26.36 4.72 5.50
CA LYS A 87 -26.84 4.82 6.89
C LYS A 87 -26.72 6.24 7.45
N LEU A 88 -25.59 6.90 7.21
CA LEU A 88 -25.36 8.26 7.69
C LEU A 88 -26.31 9.27 7.05
N LYS A 89 -26.69 9.07 5.78
CA LYS A 89 -27.66 9.92 5.06
C LYS A 89 -29.11 9.66 5.46
N SER A 90 -29.44 8.42 5.84
CA SER A 90 -30.81 8.07 6.29
C SER A 90 -31.14 8.55 7.70
N LEU A 91 -30.14 8.94 8.49
CA LEU A 91 -30.33 9.43 9.84
C LEU A 91 -30.89 10.87 9.82
N PRO A 92 -31.92 11.18 10.64
CA PRO A 92 -32.40 12.55 10.84
C PRO A 92 -31.26 13.47 11.31
N VAL A 93 -31.35 14.76 10.97
CA VAL A 93 -30.30 15.73 11.35
C VAL A 93 -30.14 15.84 12.87
N ASP A 94 -31.24 15.71 13.60
CA ASP A 94 -31.32 15.80 15.06
C ASP A 94 -31.19 14.44 15.77
N TYR A 95 -30.81 13.38 15.06
CA TYR A 95 -30.49 12.09 15.67
C TYR A 95 -29.26 12.21 16.57
N ASP A 96 -29.14 11.34 17.58
CA ASP A 96 -28.06 11.33 18.57
C ASP A 96 -26.69 11.69 17.95
N TYR A 97 -26.18 12.84 18.38
CA TYR A 97 -24.91 13.40 17.90
C TYR A 97 -23.75 12.43 18.13
N ALA A 98 -23.73 11.74 19.28
CA ALA A 98 -22.66 10.81 19.62
C ALA A 98 -22.64 9.62 18.65
N TYR A 99 -23.82 9.06 18.35
CA TYR A 99 -23.98 7.98 17.38
C TYR A 99 -23.63 8.40 15.96
N ARG A 100 -24.08 9.58 15.53
CA ARG A 100 -23.76 10.11 14.19
C ARG A 100 -22.25 10.35 14.03
N LYS A 101 -21.60 10.85 15.07
CA LYS A 101 -20.16 11.08 15.10
C LYS A 101 -19.37 9.76 15.02
N SER A 102 -19.76 8.73 15.78
CA SER A 102 -19.06 7.43 15.74
C SER A 102 -19.16 6.76 14.37
N LEU A 103 -20.31 6.88 13.69
CA LEU A 103 -20.47 6.41 12.30
C LEU A 103 -19.59 7.19 11.32
N ASP A 104 -19.49 8.50 11.45
CA ASP A 104 -18.63 9.33 10.59
C ASP A 104 -17.14 9.02 10.81
N ASP A 105 -16.71 8.81 12.06
CA ASP A 105 -15.33 8.44 12.36
C ASP A 105 -14.99 7.04 11.82
N ARG A 106 -15.91 6.07 11.94
CA ARG A 106 -15.78 4.76 11.29
C ARG A 106 -15.69 4.89 9.76
N ARG A 107 -16.46 5.79 9.15
CA ARG A 107 -16.41 6.07 7.71
C ARG A 107 -15.05 6.62 7.29
N LYS A 108 -14.48 7.56 8.07
CA LYS A 108 -13.14 8.10 7.81
C LYS A 108 -12.07 7.00 7.86
N LEU A 109 -12.13 6.12 8.86
CA LEU A 109 -11.21 4.99 8.97
C LEU A 109 -11.32 4.06 7.76
N MET A 110 -12.53 3.73 7.30
CA MET A 110 -12.75 2.91 6.09
C MET A 110 -12.20 3.58 4.83
N ARG A 111 -12.36 4.90 4.69
CA ARG A 111 -11.82 5.66 3.55
C ARG A 111 -10.29 5.66 3.56
N GLN A 112 -9.66 5.81 4.72
CA GLN A 112 -8.21 5.70 4.87
C GLN A 112 -7.71 4.28 4.54
N LEU A 113 -8.43 3.25 4.98
CA LEU A 113 -8.12 1.87 4.67
C LEU A 113 -8.21 1.60 3.16
N PHE A 114 -9.25 2.12 2.50
CA PHE A 114 -9.41 2.03 1.05
C PHE A 114 -8.23 2.65 0.29
N ALA A 115 -7.76 3.83 0.70
CA ALA A 115 -6.58 4.46 0.10
C ALA A 115 -5.31 3.60 0.29
N ASN A 116 -5.13 3.00 1.47
CA ASN A 116 -3.97 2.15 1.77
C ASN A 116 -3.96 0.85 0.99
N ILE A 117 -5.12 0.19 0.84
CA ILE A 117 -5.26 -0.99 0.01
C ILE A 117 -5.02 -0.64 -1.47
N SER A 118 -5.56 0.49 -1.94
CA SER A 118 -5.32 0.96 -3.31
C SER A 118 -3.84 1.21 -3.58
N TYR A 119 -3.12 1.83 -2.64
CA TYR A 119 -1.68 1.99 -2.72
C TYR A 119 -0.93 0.66 -2.73
N ALA A 120 -1.31 -0.30 -1.88
CA ALA A 120 -0.70 -1.62 -1.86
C ALA A 120 -0.85 -2.36 -3.21
N ILE A 121 -2.02 -2.24 -3.86
CA ILE A 121 -2.26 -2.78 -5.22
C ILE A 121 -1.34 -2.12 -6.24
N VAL A 122 -1.16 -0.80 -6.15
CA VAL A 122 -0.25 -0.09 -7.04
C VAL A 122 1.19 -0.58 -6.83
N VAL A 123 1.65 -0.69 -5.58
CA VAL A 123 2.99 -1.19 -5.25
C VAL A 123 3.20 -2.63 -5.74
N SER A 124 2.20 -3.51 -5.61
CA SER A 124 2.30 -4.88 -6.12
C SER A 124 2.37 -4.93 -7.64
N ILE A 125 1.61 -4.09 -8.35
CA ILE A 125 1.73 -3.96 -9.82
C ILE A 125 3.12 -3.44 -10.21
N PHE A 126 3.66 -2.43 -9.51
CA PHE A 126 5.03 -1.98 -9.75
C PHE A 126 6.04 -3.10 -9.50
N LEU A 127 5.90 -3.88 -8.42
CA LEU A 127 6.77 -5.02 -8.14
C LEU A 127 6.77 -6.02 -9.30
N LEU A 128 5.60 -6.32 -9.89
CA LEU A 128 5.49 -7.18 -11.08
C LEU A 128 6.23 -6.59 -12.29
N VAL A 129 6.02 -5.30 -12.57
CA VAL A 129 6.68 -4.61 -13.70
C VAL A 129 8.20 -4.61 -13.53
N PHE A 130 8.72 -4.24 -12.35
CA PHE A 130 10.15 -4.24 -12.09
C PHE A 130 10.75 -5.65 -12.09
N SER A 131 10.03 -6.65 -11.60
CA SER A 131 10.47 -8.05 -11.66
C SER A 131 10.58 -8.53 -13.10
N LEU A 132 9.59 -8.22 -13.96
CA LEU A 132 9.64 -8.56 -15.38
C LEU A 132 10.77 -7.82 -16.10
N LEU A 133 10.94 -6.52 -15.85
CA LEU A 133 12.03 -5.74 -16.44
C LEU A 133 13.39 -6.35 -16.08
N GLN A 134 13.58 -6.78 -14.83
CA GLN A 134 14.82 -7.46 -14.44
C GLN A 134 15.07 -8.71 -15.27
N GLN A 135 14.05 -9.54 -15.53
CA GLN A 135 14.21 -10.75 -16.35
C GLN A 135 14.65 -10.45 -17.79
N PHE A 136 14.13 -9.38 -18.38
CA PHE A 136 14.52 -8.94 -19.73
C PHE A 136 15.91 -8.31 -19.78
N PHE A 137 16.30 -7.53 -18.76
CA PHE A 137 17.57 -6.82 -18.75
C PHE A 137 18.75 -7.65 -18.23
N ASP A 138 18.54 -8.74 -17.48
CA ASP A 138 19.63 -9.63 -17.03
C ASP A 138 20.29 -10.39 -18.19
N GLN A 139 19.59 -10.54 -19.32
CA GLN A 139 20.09 -11.23 -20.52
C GLN A 139 20.83 -10.32 -21.53
N GLY A 140 20.95 -9.01 -21.26
CA GLY A 140 21.53 -8.02 -22.19
C GLY A 140 22.73 -7.24 -21.64
N SER A 141 23.42 -6.52 -22.52
CA SER A 141 24.61 -5.67 -22.26
C SER A 141 24.39 -4.48 -21.31
N THR A 142 23.26 -4.42 -20.61
CA THR A 142 22.86 -3.37 -19.65
C THR A 142 22.95 -3.84 -18.20
N HIS A 143 23.95 -4.67 -17.88
CA HIS A 143 24.22 -5.19 -16.54
C HIS A 143 24.27 -4.10 -15.44
N TRP A 144 24.76 -2.90 -15.77
CA TRP A 144 24.83 -1.80 -14.80
C TRP A 144 23.46 -1.33 -14.30
N PHE A 145 22.45 -1.23 -15.19
CA PHE A 145 21.11 -0.76 -14.83
C PHE A 145 20.33 -1.82 -14.03
N SER A 146 20.46 -3.10 -14.41
CA SER A 146 19.86 -4.22 -13.68
C SER A 146 20.36 -4.29 -12.22
N ILE A 147 21.67 -4.13 -12.02
CA ILE A 147 22.31 -4.24 -10.71
C ILE A 147 21.99 -3.06 -9.80
N TRP A 148 22.05 -1.83 -10.32
CA TRP A 148 21.93 -0.62 -9.47
C TRP A 148 20.51 -0.09 -9.31
N VAL A 149 19.58 -0.44 -10.21
CA VAL A 149 18.23 0.12 -10.19
C VAL A 149 17.19 -0.98 -10.04
N ALA A 150 17.16 -1.98 -10.93
CA ALA A 150 16.07 -2.96 -10.96
C ALA A 150 16.07 -3.87 -9.71
N LYS A 151 17.21 -4.50 -9.39
CA LYS A 151 17.35 -5.40 -8.23
C LYS A 151 17.01 -4.71 -6.89
N PRO A 152 17.62 -3.56 -6.53
CA PRO A 152 17.27 -2.87 -5.30
C PRO A 152 15.83 -2.31 -5.31
N ALA A 153 15.29 -1.92 -6.47
CA ALA A 153 13.89 -1.50 -6.57
C ALA A 153 12.91 -2.65 -6.28
N CYS A 154 13.17 -3.87 -6.77
CA CYS A 154 12.36 -5.05 -6.44
C CYS A 154 12.34 -5.31 -4.93
N VAL A 155 13.51 -5.27 -4.28
CA VAL A 155 13.62 -5.47 -2.82
C VAL A 155 12.91 -4.35 -2.05
N PHE A 156 13.10 -3.10 -2.46
CA PHE A 156 12.42 -1.95 -1.88
C PHE A 156 10.90 -2.10 -1.97
N LEU A 157 10.37 -2.44 -3.15
CA LEU A 157 8.94 -2.60 -3.39
C LEU A 157 8.37 -3.79 -2.63
N ALA A 158 9.09 -4.91 -2.54
CA ALA A 158 8.65 -6.08 -1.78
C ALA A 158 8.52 -5.79 -0.28
N ILE A 159 9.51 -5.11 0.31
CA ILE A 159 9.47 -4.73 1.73
C ILE A 159 8.38 -3.69 1.98
N ASN A 160 8.25 -2.69 1.11
CA ASN A 160 7.21 -1.67 1.20
C ASN A 160 5.81 -2.29 1.10
N LEU A 161 5.62 -3.26 0.21
CA LEU A 161 4.38 -4.04 0.10
C LEU A 161 4.06 -4.78 1.40
N LEU A 162 5.05 -5.45 2.00
CA LEU A 162 4.88 -6.20 3.24
C LEU A 162 4.54 -5.28 4.42
N LEU A 163 5.23 -4.14 4.55
CA LEU A 163 4.91 -3.13 5.57
C LEU A 163 3.50 -2.56 5.37
N THR A 164 3.08 -2.34 4.13
CA THR A 164 1.73 -1.86 3.81
C THR A 164 0.67 -2.90 4.14
N ALA A 165 0.93 -4.17 3.87
CA ALA A 165 0.06 -5.26 4.28
C ALA A 165 -0.12 -5.31 5.81
N LEU A 166 0.97 -5.21 6.58
CA LEU A 166 0.91 -5.15 8.05
C LEU A 166 0.11 -3.94 8.55
N MET A 167 0.26 -2.78 7.91
CA MET A 167 -0.51 -1.58 8.24
C MET A 167 -2.01 -1.77 7.99
N ILE A 168 -2.38 -2.37 6.86
CA ILE A 168 -3.77 -2.70 6.52
C ILE A 168 -4.36 -3.63 7.58
N ILE A 169 -3.62 -4.66 8.02
CA ILE A 169 -4.04 -5.57 9.08
C ILE A 169 -4.27 -4.82 10.39
N LYS A 170 -3.28 -4.03 10.85
CA LYS A 170 -3.38 -3.23 12.09
C LYS A 170 -4.58 -2.29 12.07
N ARG A 171 -4.81 -1.59 10.96
CA ARG A 171 -5.96 -0.67 10.80
C ARG A 171 -7.30 -1.38 10.77
N THR A 172 -7.36 -2.55 10.13
CA THR A 172 -8.57 -3.37 10.09
C THR A 172 -8.92 -3.88 11.48
N TYR A 173 -7.91 -4.31 12.26
CA TYR A 173 -8.09 -4.69 13.66
C TYR A 173 -8.63 -3.54 14.51
N ILE A 174 -8.03 -2.35 14.43
CA ILE A 174 -8.51 -1.15 15.14
C ILE A 174 -9.96 -0.82 14.75
N CYS A 175 -10.31 -0.97 13.48
CA CYS A 175 -11.67 -0.72 13.01
C CYS A 175 -12.71 -1.69 13.60
N LEU A 176 -12.32 -2.91 13.98
CA LEU A 176 -13.18 -3.87 14.65
C LEU A 176 -13.25 -3.64 16.17
N THR A 177 -12.16 -3.17 16.80
CA THR A 177 -12.11 -2.96 18.26
C THR A 177 -12.69 -1.63 18.73
N VAL A 178 -12.83 -0.63 17.85
CA VAL A 178 -13.48 0.66 18.17
C VAL A 178 -15.02 0.54 18.12
N SER A 179 -15.56 -0.68 18.23
CA SER A 179 -16.99 -1.01 18.27
C SER A 179 -17.65 -0.61 19.60
#